data_AF-A0AAI9RNU7-F1
#
_entry.id   AF-A0AAI9RNU7-F1
#
_cell.length_a   1.000
_cell.length_b   1.000
_cell.length_c   1.000
_cell.angle_alpha   90.00
_cell.angle_beta   90.00
_cell.angle_gamma   90.00
#
_symmetry.space_group_name_H-M   'P 1'
#
loop_
_entity.id
_entity.type
_entity.pdbx_description
1 polymer ?
#
loop_
_entity_poly.entity_id
_entity_poly.type
_entity_poly.pdbx_seq_one_letter_code
_entity_poly.pdbx_strand_id
1 'polypeptide(L)'
;METAHEAKGFGNFDDAAAYILQLLSKQIGINSLFIAKNDGETNKIIKAHNSSKSLVEEGSSMPLPQSYCSLSINHGPTPLIIEDVSASELTRSMAITKNYGQGTFVGVPVYYSDRTVYGTICGLDDQSHKLSEEDLSTFEMMSTLLTYVLELEKANQQIQTLTAPIVPVTKGVAIVPVIGEITASRAEVIIKHVLGKCSQESMDYLIIDVSGVLQINSTVGEYLLKLVNILKVIGVTPVITGIQPFMALKVPHFAAALKGVMIEANLETALKQLGFVLIKECKEKSDSH
;
A
#
# COMPACT_ATOMS: atom_id res chain seq x y z
N MET A 1 4.61 13.69 -38.85
CA MET A 1 3.98 13.98 -37.54
C MET A 1 3.93 12.67 -36.81
N GLU A 2 4.93 12.45 -35.98
CA GLU A 2 5.17 11.21 -35.23
C GLU A 2 4.47 11.40 -33.87
N THR A 3 3.33 10.76 -33.67
CA THR A 3 2.65 10.78 -32.37
C THR A 3 3.43 9.87 -31.43
N ALA A 4 4.24 10.47 -30.56
CA ALA A 4 4.84 9.77 -29.44
C ALA A 4 3.71 9.18 -28.58
N HIS A 5 3.54 7.87 -28.64
CA HIS A 5 2.75 7.13 -27.67
C HIS A 5 3.49 7.23 -26.34
N GLU A 6 3.06 8.12 -25.44
CA GLU A 6 3.50 8.11 -24.06
C GLU A 6 3.28 6.70 -23.50
N ALA A 7 4.36 6.06 -23.04
CA ALA A 7 4.28 4.78 -22.37
C ALA A 7 3.41 4.94 -21.12
N LYS A 8 2.19 4.41 -21.15
CA LYS A 8 1.31 4.38 -19.98
C LYS A 8 1.91 3.46 -18.93
N GLY A 9 2.63 4.04 -17.97
CA GLY A 9 2.96 3.38 -16.71
C GLY A 9 1.74 3.36 -15.79
N PHE A 10 1.56 2.29 -15.02
CA PHE A 10 0.54 2.22 -13.97
C PHE A 10 1.13 2.75 -12.66
N GLY A 11 0.43 3.66 -11.97
CA GLY A 11 0.92 4.28 -10.74
C GLY A 11 0.66 3.47 -9.47
N ASN A 12 -0.35 2.59 -9.49
CA ASN A 12 -0.79 1.75 -8.37
C ASN A 12 -1.68 0.59 -8.88
N PHE A 13 -2.08 -0.31 -7.99
CA PHE A 13 -2.94 -1.45 -8.35
C PHE A 13 -4.31 -1.02 -8.89
N ASP A 14 -4.92 0.01 -8.31
CA ASP A 14 -6.26 0.48 -8.71
C ASP A 14 -6.30 0.95 -10.18
N ASP A 15 -5.25 1.65 -10.64
CA ASP A 15 -5.12 2.10 -12.03
C ASP A 15 -5.00 0.91 -13.00
N ALA A 16 -4.17 -0.07 -12.64
CA ALA A 16 -3.99 -1.28 -13.42
C ALA A 16 -5.27 -2.11 -13.48
N ALA A 17 -5.95 -2.28 -12.33
CA ALA A 17 -7.23 -2.96 -12.21
C ALA A 17 -8.29 -2.33 -13.14
N ALA A 18 -8.43 -1.00 -13.11
CA ALA A 18 -9.37 -0.30 -13.98
C ALA A 18 -9.06 -0.50 -15.47
N TYR A 19 -7.79 -0.43 -15.85
CA TYR A 19 -7.36 -0.62 -17.22
C TYR A 19 -7.58 -2.06 -17.72
N ILE A 20 -7.28 -3.05 -16.88
CA ILE A 20 -7.50 -4.47 -17.18
C ILE A 20 -8.98 -4.74 -17.42
N LEU A 21 -9.86 -4.24 -16.54
CA LEU A 21 -11.31 -4.38 -16.73
C LEU A 21 -11.80 -3.69 -18.00
N GLN A 22 -11.23 -2.54 -18.35
CA GLN A 22 -11.54 -1.85 -19.61
C GLN A 22 -11.06 -2.62 -20.85
N LEU A 23 -9.93 -3.33 -20.78
CA LEU A 23 -9.48 -4.19 -21.87
C LEU A 23 -10.40 -5.39 -22.04
N LEU A 24 -10.74 -6.06 -20.93
CA LEU A 24 -11.67 -7.17 -20.93
C LEU A 24 -13.03 -6.76 -21.50
N SER A 25 -13.55 -5.56 -21.18
CA SER A 25 -14.86 -5.12 -21.66
C SER A 25 -14.93 -4.85 -23.16
N LYS A 26 -13.79 -4.55 -23.79
CA LYS A 26 -13.70 -4.36 -25.25
C LYS A 26 -13.65 -5.68 -26.01
N GLN A 27 -13.12 -6.72 -25.38
CA GLN A 27 -12.91 -8.02 -26.02
C GLN A 27 -14.06 -8.99 -25.70
N ILE A 28 -14.60 -8.90 -24.49
CA ILE A 28 -15.59 -9.83 -23.94
C ILE A 28 -16.93 -9.12 -23.86
N GLY A 29 -17.97 -9.72 -24.43
CA GLY A 29 -19.32 -9.16 -24.47
C GLY A 29 -20.12 -9.26 -23.17
N ILE A 30 -19.45 -9.36 -22.02
CA ILE A 30 -20.07 -9.39 -20.69
C ILE A 30 -20.34 -7.97 -20.20
N ASN A 31 -21.52 -7.75 -19.62
CA ASN A 31 -21.93 -6.45 -19.12
C ASN A 31 -21.09 -5.92 -17.95
N SER A 32 -20.89 -6.73 -16.90
CA SER A 32 -20.21 -6.28 -15.67
C SER A 32 -18.95 -7.08 -15.43
N LEU A 33 -17.80 -6.41 -15.47
CA LEU A 33 -16.50 -6.99 -15.15
C LEU A 33 -16.00 -6.35 -13.86
N PHE A 34 -15.48 -7.13 -12.92
CA PHE A 34 -15.08 -6.60 -11.63
C PHE A 34 -13.95 -7.39 -10.99
N ILE A 35 -13.27 -6.77 -10.05
CA ILE A 35 -12.30 -7.40 -9.17
C ILE A 35 -12.86 -7.34 -7.76
N ALA A 36 -12.90 -8.48 -7.09
CA ALA A 36 -13.29 -8.61 -5.71
C ALA A 36 -12.08 -8.99 -4.85
N LYS A 37 -11.90 -8.30 -3.73
CA LYS A 37 -10.93 -8.65 -2.69
C LYS A 37 -11.62 -9.51 -1.64
N ASN A 38 -10.94 -10.55 -1.19
CA ASN A 38 -11.44 -11.48 -0.20
C ASN A 38 -10.50 -11.51 1.01
N ASP A 39 -11.05 -11.47 2.22
CA ASP A 39 -10.31 -11.56 3.48
C ASP A 39 -10.55 -12.90 4.21
N GLY A 40 -11.25 -13.84 3.56
CA GLY A 40 -11.66 -15.13 4.11
C GLY A 40 -13.06 -15.14 4.73
N GLU A 41 -13.63 -13.97 5.04
CA GLU A 41 -14.97 -13.83 5.62
C GLU A 41 -15.92 -13.06 4.70
N THR A 42 -15.40 -12.01 4.06
CA THR A 42 -16.13 -11.09 3.21
C THR A 42 -15.57 -11.06 1.80
N ASN A 43 -16.46 -10.78 0.86
CA ASN A 43 -16.15 -10.50 -0.53
C ASN A 43 -16.49 -9.03 -0.80
N LYS A 44 -15.47 -8.21 -1.08
CA LYS A 44 -15.63 -6.77 -1.34
C LYS A 44 -15.26 -6.43 -2.78
N ILE A 45 -16.14 -5.74 -3.48
CA ILE A 45 -15.86 -5.23 -4.82
C ILE A 45 -14.93 -4.02 -4.70
N ILE A 46 -13.73 -4.12 -5.26
CA ILE A 46 -12.73 -3.04 -5.21
C ILE A 46 -12.67 -2.24 -6.50
N LYS A 47 -13.05 -2.87 -7.62
CA LYS A 47 -13.12 -2.21 -8.93
C LYS A 47 -14.18 -2.89 -9.78
N ALA A 48 -14.92 -2.12 -10.56
CA ALA A 48 -15.94 -2.61 -11.47
C ALA A 48 -16.01 -1.77 -12.75
N HIS A 49 -16.31 -2.43 -13.85
CA HIS A 49 -16.64 -1.84 -15.14
C HIS A 49 -17.99 -2.38 -15.58
N ASN A 50 -18.97 -1.49 -15.70
CA ASN A 50 -20.32 -1.80 -16.14
C ASN A 50 -20.55 -1.18 -17.52
N SER A 51 -20.83 -2.00 -18.54
CA SER A 51 -20.99 -1.54 -19.92
C SER A 51 -22.35 -0.87 -20.16
N SER A 52 -23.46 -1.55 -19.83
CA SER A 52 -24.83 -1.08 -20.10
C SER A 52 -25.68 -0.95 -18.84
N LYS A 53 -25.62 -1.93 -17.94
CA LYS A 53 -26.36 -1.96 -16.67
C LYS A 53 -25.38 -2.00 -15.50
N SER A 54 -25.73 -1.31 -14.41
CA SER A 54 -24.95 -1.39 -13.17
C SER A 54 -25.34 -2.64 -12.37
N LEU A 55 -24.84 -3.81 -12.76
CA LEU A 55 -25.12 -5.08 -12.05
C LEU A 55 -24.26 -5.25 -10.79
N VAL A 56 -23.13 -4.55 -10.74
CA VAL A 56 -22.16 -4.60 -9.64
C VAL A 56 -21.75 -3.18 -9.27
N GLU A 57 -21.67 -2.90 -7.97
CA GLU A 57 -21.31 -1.58 -7.43
C GLU A 57 -19.94 -1.64 -6.74
N GLU A 58 -19.04 -0.71 -7.07
CA GLU A 58 -17.75 -0.58 -6.39
C GLU A 58 -17.94 -0.24 -4.91
N GLY A 59 -17.12 -0.84 -4.05
CA GLY A 59 -17.19 -0.63 -2.60
C GLY A 59 -18.22 -1.49 -1.88
N SER A 60 -19.17 -2.10 -2.62
CA SER A 60 -20.12 -3.06 -2.05
C SER A 60 -19.41 -4.29 -1.47
N SER A 61 -20.00 -4.89 -0.44
CA SER A 61 -19.48 -6.09 0.19
C SER A 61 -20.60 -7.03 0.61
N MET A 62 -20.27 -8.32 0.70
CA MET A 62 -21.17 -9.37 1.19
C MET A 62 -20.39 -10.49 1.86
N PRO A 63 -21.03 -11.35 2.67
CA PRO A 63 -20.38 -12.54 3.20
C PRO A 63 -19.84 -13.42 2.07
N LEU A 64 -18.57 -13.84 2.18
CA LEU A 64 -17.89 -14.62 1.14
C LEU A 64 -18.68 -15.88 0.74
N PRO A 65 -19.21 -16.71 1.66
CA PRO A 65 -19.97 -17.91 1.28
C PRO A 65 -21.25 -17.64 0.48
N GLN A 66 -21.70 -16.38 0.43
CA GLN A 66 -22.89 -15.97 -0.31
C GLN A 66 -22.55 -15.34 -1.67
N SER A 67 -21.27 -15.19 -2.02
CA SER A 67 -20.82 -14.62 -3.30
C SER A 67 -20.46 -15.70 -4.32
N TYR A 68 -20.67 -15.43 -5.62
CA TYR A 68 -20.19 -16.32 -6.67
C TYR A 68 -18.66 -16.42 -6.71
N CYS A 69 -17.96 -15.38 -6.26
CA CYS A 69 -16.51 -15.38 -6.14
C CYS A 69 -16.01 -16.51 -5.23
N SER A 70 -16.75 -16.87 -4.17
CA SER A 70 -16.40 -18.02 -3.33
C SER A 70 -16.40 -19.34 -4.10
N LEU A 71 -17.34 -19.51 -5.04
CA LEU A 71 -17.39 -20.69 -5.89
C LEU A 71 -16.14 -20.77 -6.76
N SER A 72 -15.70 -19.63 -7.32
CA SER A 72 -14.48 -19.55 -8.14
C SER A 72 -13.23 -19.91 -7.32
N ILE A 73 -13.10 -19.40 -6.10
CA ILE A 73 -11.98 -19.73 -5.20
C ILE A 73 -11.97 -21.23 -4.86
N ASN A 74 -13.15 -21.78 -4.54
CA ASN A 74 -13.29 -23.19 -4.19
C ASN A 74 -13.11 -24.13 -5.38
N HIS A 75 -13.33 -23.64 -6.61
CA HIS A 75 -13.10 -24.41 -7.83
C HIS A 75 -11.60 -24.66 -8.08
N GLY A 76 -10.73 -23.79 -7.58
CA GLY A 76 -9.28 -23.92 -7.67
C GLY A 76 -8.66 -22.91 -8.64
N PRO A 77 -7.47 -23.19 -9.20
CA PRO A 77 -6.72 -22.19 -9.97
C PRO A 77 -7.29 -21.92 -11.37
N THR A 78 -8.17 -22.78 -11.87
CA THR A 78 -8.75 -22.66 -13.22
C THR A 78 -9.99 -21.75 -13.22
N PRO A 79 -10.33 -21.13 -14.36
CA PRO A 79 -11.56 -20.37 -14.50
C PRO A 79 -12.81 -21.20 -14.20
N LEU A 80 -13.68 -20.68 -13.33
CA LEU A 80 -15.02 -21.19 -13.15
C LEU A 80 -15.98 -20.43 -14.06
N ILE A 81 -16.79 -21.16 -14.83
CA ILE A 81 -17.80 -20.59 -15.73
C ILE A 81 -19.14 -21.21 -15.40
N ILE A 82 -20.16 -20.36 -15.37
CA ILE A 82 -21.54 -20.74 -15.15
C ILE A 82 -22.36 -20.01 -16.21
N GLU A 83 -22.69 -20.70 -17.31
CA GLU A 83 -23.42 -20.13 -18.44
C GLU A 83 -24.84 -19.68 -18.04
N ASP A 84 -25.50 -20.44 -17.15
CA ASP A 84 -26.81 -20.09 -16.58
C ASP A 84 -26.78 -20.25 -15.06
N VAL A 85 -26.74 -19.11 -14.36
CA VAL A 85 -26.69 -19.07 -12.90
C VAL A 85 -27.99 -19.54 -12.24
N SER A 86 -29.13 -19.49 -12.93
CA SER A 86 -30.41 -20.00 -12.41
C SER A 86 -30.55 -21.52 -12.53
N ALA A 87 -29.92 -22.13 -13.53
CA ALA A 87 -29.97 -23.57 -13.76
C ALA A 87 -28.86 -24.35 -13.04
N SER A 88 -27.70 -23.72 -12.79
CA SER A 88 -26.55 -24.38 -12.18
C SER A 88 -26.77 -24.81 -10.73
N GLU A 89 -26.37 -26.02 -10.38
CA GLU A 89 -26.49 -26.55 -9.01
C GLU A 89 -25.68 -25.74 -7.99
N LEU A 90 -24.60 -25.08 -8.43
CA LEU A 90 -23.72 -24.29 -7.59
C LEU A 90 -24.37 -22.96 -7.17
N THR A 91 -25.21 -22.38 -8.04
CA THR A 91 -25.72 -21.01 -7.87
C THR A 91 -27.22 -20.93 -7.68
N ARG A 92 -28.01 -21.89 -8.15
CA ARG A 92 -29.49 -21.84 -8.13
C ARG A 92 -30.11 -21.56 -6.75
N SER A 93 -29.45 -22.01 -5.68
CA SER A 93 -29.93 -21.87 -4.30
C SER A 93 -29.39 -20.61 -3.60
N MET A 94 -28.46 -19.88 -4.22
CA MET A 94 -27.85 -18.69 -3.62
C MET A 94 -28.81 -17.50 -3.68
N ALA A 95 -28.83 -16.68 -2.62
CA ALA A 95 -29.75 -15.54 -2.52
C ALA A 95 -29.53 -14.51 -3.63
N ILE A 96 -28.27 -14.29 -4.03
CA ILE A 96 -27.87 -13.32 -5.06
C ILE A 96 -28.39 -13.69 -6.45
N THR A 97 -28.64 -14.97 -6.72
CA THR A 97 -29.08 -15.49 -8.03
C THR A 97 -30.44 -14.96 -8.44
N LYS A 98 -31.30 -14.62 -7.48
CA LYS A 98 -32.62 -14.03 -7.73
C LYS A 98 -32.56 -12.73 -8.53
N ASN A 99 -31.43 -12.02 -8.50
CA ASN A 99 -31.25 -10.74 -9.17
C ASN A 99 -30.70 -10.85 -10.59
N TYR A 100 -30.23 -12.04 -11.00
CA TYR A 100 -29.47 -12.22 -12.25
C TYR A 100 -30.11 -13.18 -13.26
N GLY A 101 -31.20 -13.88 -12.89
CA GLY A 101 -31.97 -14.71 -13.83
C GLY A 101 -31.11 -15.78 -14.53
N GLN A 102 -31.28 -15.91 -15.85
CA GLN A 102 -30.47 -16.82 -16.71
C GLN A 102 -29.10 -16.23 -17.08
N GLY A 103 -28.57 -15.35 -16.22
CA GLY A 103 -27.31 -14.68 -16.42
C GLY A 103 -26.11 -15.62 -16.42
N THR A 104 -24.99 -15.12 -16.93
CA THR A 104 -23.71 -15.83 -16.94
C THR A 104 -22.78 -15.27 -15.88
N PHE A 105 -22.01 -16.15 -15.25
CA PHE A 105 -20.90 -15.79 -14.36
C PHE A 105 -19.60 -16.46 -14.82
N VAL A 106 -18.51 -15.70 -14.78
CA VAL A 106 -17.15 -16.22 -14.89
C VAL A 106 -16.32 -15.66 -13.74
N GLY A 107 -15.49 -16.49 -13.13
CA GLY A 107 -14.59 -16.08 -12.07
C GLY A 107 -13.26 -16.79 -12.18
N VAL A 108 -12.18 -16.00 -12.12
CA VAL A 108 -10.81 -16.49 -12.06
C VAL A 108 -10.18 -15.98 -10.76
N PRO A 109 -9.65 -16.85 -9.89
CA PRO A 109 -8.98 -16.40 -8.68
C PRO A 109 -7.71 -15.64 -9.00
N VAL A 110 -7.44 -14.61 -8.19
CA VAL A 110 -6.20 -13.85 -8.19
C VAL A 110 -5.44 -14.25 -6.94
N TYR A 111 -4.22 -14.74 -7.12
CA TYR A 111 -3.37 -15.23 -6.03
C TYR A 111 -2.23 -14.26 -5.75
N TYR A 112 -1.68 -14.33 -4.55
CA TYR A 112 -0.33 -13.87 -4.28
C TYR A 112 0.70 -14.91 -4.72
N SER A 113 1.96 -14.51 -4.77
CA SER A 113 3.10 -15.38 -5.10
C SER A 113 3.28 -16.56 -4.13
N ASP A 114 2.85 -16.40 -2.88
CA ASP A 114 2.81 -17.45 -1.85
C ASP A 114 1.61 -18.40 -1.96
N ARG A 115 0.80 -18.27 -3.02
CA ARG A 115 -0.44 -19.00 -3.31
C ARG A 115 -1.60 -18.70 -2.38
N THR A 116 -1.50 -17.71 -1.50
CA THR A 116 -2.67 -17.21 -0.78
C THR A 116 -3.60 -16.46 -1.74
N VAL A 117 -4.90 -16.53 -1.50
CA VAL A 117 -5.89 -15.88 -2.37
C VAL A 117 -5.96 -14.40 -2.02
N TYR A 118 -5.75 -13.54 -3.01
CA TYR A 118 -6.06 -12.11 -2.88
C TYR A 118 -7.56 -11.86 -3.07
N GLY A 119 -8.13 -12.50 -4.09
CA GLY A 119 -9.38 -12.07 -4.67
C GLY A 119 -9.82 -12.89 -5.86
N THR A 120 -10.72 -12.33 -6.66
CA THR A 120 -11.13 -12.87 -7.96
C THR A 120 -11.27 -11.75 -8.97
N ILE A 121 -10.94 -12.01 -10.23
CA ILE A 121 -11.40 -11.24 -11.37
C ILE A 121 -12.61 -11.95 -11.98
N CYS A 122 -13.69 -11.23 -12.17
CA CYS A 122 -14.99 -11.81 -12.50
C CYS A 122 -15.68 -11.06 -13.64
N GLY A 123 -16.52 -11.80 -14.35
CA GLY A 123 -17.54 -11.29 -15.25
C GLY A 123 -18.92 -11.76 -14.80
N LEU A 124 -19.91 -10.88 -14.91
CA LEU A 124 -21.30 -11.14 -14.58
C LEU A 124 -22.21 -10.46 -15.60
N ASP A 125 -23.18 -11.21 -16.08
CA ASP A 125 -24.22 -10.73 -16.96
C ASP A 125 -25.60 -11.16 -16.44
N ASP A 126 -26.66 -10.44 -16.83
CA ASP A 126 -28.05 -10.81 -16.56
C ASP A 126 -28.71 -11.54 -17.76
N GLN A 127 -27.97 -11.68 -18.85
CA GLN A 127 -28.30 -12.53 -20.00
C GLN A 127 -27.35 -13.71 -20.10
N SER A 128 -27.81 -14.77 -20.77
CA SER A 128 -26.95 -15.90 -21.13
C SER A 128 -25.92 -15.45 -22.15
N HIS A 129 -24.64 -15.66 -21.83
CA HIS A 129 -23.49 -15.35 -22.67
C HIS A 129 -22.58 -16.58 -22.76
N LYS A 130 -22.28 -17.02 -23.98
CA LYS A 130 -21.37 -18.15 -24.18
C LYS A 130 -19.94 -17.64 -24.32
N LEU A 131 -19.09 -17.98 -23.35
CA LEU A 131 -17.68 -17.63 -23.37
C LEU A 131 -16.87 -18.65 -24.18
N SER A 132 -15.98 -18.16 -25.02
CA SER A 132 -15.03 -18.97 -25.78
C SER A 132 -13.80 -19.32 -24.95
N GLU A 133 -13.02 -20.32 -25.37
CA GLU A 133 -11.73 -20.63 -24.72
C GLU A 133 -10.75 -19.44 -24.76
N GLU A 134 -10.85 -18.59 -25.78
CA GLU A 134 -10.02 -17.37 -25.90
C GLU A 134 -10.39 -16.33 -24.85
N ASP A 135 -11.68 -16.19 -24.53
CA ASP A 135 -12.14 -15.29 -23.47
C ASP A 135 -11.60 -15.74 -22.10
N LEU A 136 -11.63 -17.05 -21.85
CA LEU A 136 -11.12 -17.63 -20.59
C LEU A 136 -9.62 -17.46 -20.46
N SER A 137 -8.88 -17.76 -21.53
CA SER A 137 -7.44 -17.51 -21.59
C SER A 137 -7.12 -16.03 -21.33
N THR A 138 -7.95 -15.12 -21.84
CA THR A 138 -7.82 -13.69 -21.56
C THR A 138 -8.02 -13.37 -20.08
N PHE A 139 -9.06 -13.91 -19.42
CA PHE A 139 -9.23 -13.75 -17.98
C PHE A 139 -8.05 -14.30 -17.16
N GLU A 140 -7.51 -15.46 -17.52
CA GLU A 140 -6.33 -16.06 -16.86
C GLU A 140 -5.08 -15.19 -17.02
N MET A 141 -4.82 -14.69 -18.23
CA MET A 141 -3.73 -13.76 -18.50
C MET A 141 -3.88 -12.48 -17.68
N MET A 142 -5.09 -11.93 -17.60
CA MET A 142 -5.36 -10.72 -16.80
C MET A 142 -5.23 -10.98 -15.29
N SER A 143 -5.64 -12.15 -14.79
CA SER A 143 -5.41 -12.55 -13.39
C SER A 143 -3.91 -12.65 -13.07
N THR A 144 -3.14 -13.23 -13.99
CA THR A 144 -1.68 -13.32 -13.85
C THR A 144 -1.03 -11.93 -13.84
N LEU A 145 -1.49 -11.03 -14.70
CA LEU A 145 -1.01 -9.65 -14.73
C LEU A 145 -1.36 -8.90 -13.44
N LEU A 146 -2.60 -9.05 -12.92
CA LEU A 146 -3.01 -8.49 -11.64
C LEU A 146 -2.12 -8.98 -10.50
N THR A 147 -1.81 -10.29 -10.48
CA THR A 147 -0.90 -10.90 -9.50
C THR A 147 0.46 -10.20 -9.52
N TYR A 148 1.03 -9.98 -10.70
CA TYR A 148 2.31 -9.28 -10.84
C TYR A 148 2.25 -7.83 -10.34
N VAL A 149 1.19 -7.09 -10.67
CA VAL A 149 1.01 -5.71 -10.20
C VAL A 149 0.84 -5.64 -8.68
N LEU A 150 0.06 -6.57 -8.09
CA LEU A 150 -0.11 -6.67 -6.63
C LEU A 150 1.22 -6.87 -5.92
N GLU A 151 2.05 -7.78 -6.41
CA GLU A 151 3.35 -8.07 -5.80
C GLU A 151 4.32 -6.90 -5.98
N LEU A 152 4.32 -6.24 -7.14
CA LEU A 152 5.13 -5.06 -7.36
C LEU A 152 4.73 -3.91 -6.42
N GLU A 153 3.43 -3.67 -6.25
CA GLU A 153 2.92 -2.66 -5.32
C GLU A 153 3.28 -3.02 -3.88
N LYS A 154 3.09 -4.28 -3.47
CA LYS A 154 3.48 -4.77 -2.14
C LYS A 154 4.98 -4.61 -1.88
N ALA A 155 5.83 -4.95 -2.85
CA ALA A 155 7.27 -4.77 -2.75
C ALA A 155 7.65 -3.28 -2.65
N ASN A 156 7.03 -2.42 -3.47
CA ASN A 156 7.23 -0.98 -3.41
C ASN A 156 6.78 -0.39 -2.05
N GLN A 157 5.64 -0.82 -1.53
CA GLN A 157 5.16 -0.44 -0.20
C GLN A 157 6.11 -0.92 0.89
N GLN A 158 6.64 -2.14 0.80
CA GLN A 158 7.64 -2.66 1.74
C GLN A 158 8.91 -1.81 1.73
N ILE A 159 9.44 -1.49 0.54
CA ILE A 159 10.58 -0.57 0.39
C ILE A 159 10.28 0.80 1.03
N GLN A 160 9.05 1.31 0.90
CA GLN A 160 8.61 2.57 1.50
C GLN A 160 8.38 2.50 3.03
N THR A 161 8.00 1.34 3.58
CA THR A 161 7.86 1.15 5.04
C THR A 161 9.19 0.88 5.74
N LEU A 162 10.19 0.38 5.01
CA LEU A 162 11.55 0.14 5.52
C LEU A 162 12.40 1.41 5.64
N THR A 163 11.90 2.57 5.21
CA THR A 163 12.78 3.70 4.86
C THR A 163 13.06 4.70 5.98
N ALA A 164 12.72 4.37 7.22
CA ALA A 164 13.14 5.15 8.40
C ALA A 164 13.21 4.24 9.64
N PRO A 165 14.23 3.37 9.75
CA PRO A 165 14.37 2.48 10.91
C PRO A 165 14.53 3.33 12.18
N ILE A 166 13.64 3.15 13.15
CA ILE A 166 13.80 3.78 14.45
C ILE A 166 14.80 2.93 15.24
N VAL A 167 15.99 3.49 15.45
CA VAL A 167 17.09 2.82 16.14
C VAL A 167 17.17 3.38 17.56
N PRO A 168 16.88 2.58 18.60
CA PRO A 168 17.06 3.00 19.98
C PRO A 168 18.54 3.26 20.27
N VAL A 169 18.85 4.41 20.83
CA VAL A 169 20.21 4.75 21.31
C VAL A 169 20.34 4.38 22.79
N THR A 170 19.32 4.71 23.57
CA THR A 170 19.18 4.34 24.98
C THR A 170 17.71 4.39 25.38
N LYS A 171 17.39 4.09 26.65
CA LYS A 171 16.03 4.25 27.18
C LYS A 171 15.55 5.69 26.96
N GLY A 172 14.40 5.85 26.30
CA GLY A 172 13.79 7.16 26.03
C GLY A 172 14.42 7.95 24.88
N VAL A 173 15.47 7.45 24.21
CA VAL A 173 16.13 8.15 23.11
C VAL A 173 16.31 7.24 21.90
N ALA A 174 15.78 7.66 20.76
CA ALA A 174 15.94 6.96 19.49
C ALA A 174 16.34 7.92 18.36
N ILE A 175 16.92 7.36 17.30
CA ILE A 175 17.18 8.05 16.04
C ILE A 175 16.34 7.45 14.93
N VAL A 176 15.82 8.30 14.05
CA VAL A 176 15.13 7.94 12.81
C VAL A 176 15.85 8.59 11.62
N PRO A 177 16.66 7.83 10.85
CA PRO A 177 17.33 8.34 9.68
C PRO A 177 16.36 8.39 8.50
N VAL A 178 16.31 9.54 7.82
CA VAL A 178 15.50 9.76 6.63
C VAL A 178 16.42 9.84 5.43
N ILE A 179 16.37 8.81 4.57
CA ILE A 179 17.32 8.63 3.45
C ILE A 179 16.61 8.72 2.11
N GLY A 180 17.20 9.42 1.12
CA GLY A 180 16.68 9.48 -0.24
C GLY A 180 15.59 10.53 -0.44
N GLU A 181 14.82 10.38 -1.52
CA GLU A 181 13.74 11.33 -1.85
C GLU A 181 12.51 11.13 -0.98
N ILE A 182 11.98 12.23 -0.45
CA ILE A 182 10.78 12.22 0.39
C ILE A 182 9.61 12.71 -0.46
N THR A 183 8.68 11.81 -0.77
CA THR A 183 7.38 12.16 -1.35
C THR A 183 6.36 12.40 -0.24
N ALA A 184 5.22 13.01 -0.58
CA ALA A 184 4.12 13.21 0.37
C ALA A 184 3.62 11.88 0.97
N SER A 185 3.40 10.87 0.13
CA SER A 185 2.96 9.53 0.57
C SER A 185 3.95 8.90 1.55
N ARG A 186 5.25 8.98 1.24
CA ARG A 186 6.30 8.45 2.10
C ARG A 186 6.37 9.19 3.44
N ALA A 187 6.21 10.50 3.43
CA ALA A 187 6.22 11.30 4.65
C ALA A 187 5.06 10.93 5.59
N GLU A 188 3.86 10.69 5.06
CA GLU A 188 2.72 10.23 5.87
C GLU A 188 2.96 8.86 6.51
N VAL A 189 3.56 7.93 5.76
CA VAL A 189 3.94 6.60 6.27
C VAL A 189 4.97 6.74 7.40
N ILE A 190 6.01 7.57 7.21
CA ILE A 190 7.03 7.83 8.24
C ILE A 190 6.38 8.41 9.50
N ILE A 191 5.51 9.41 9.37
CA ILE A 191 4.83 10.03 10.50
C ILE A 191 4.03 8.97 11.29
N LYS A 192 3.19 8.18 10.61
CA LYS A 192 2.38 7.15 11.28
C LYS A 192 3.27 6.12 11.98
N HIS A 193 4.34 5.68 11.33
CA HIS A 193 5.28 4.71 11.89
C HIS A 193 5.97 5.25 13.16
N VAL A 194 6.52 6.46 13.08
CA VAL A 194 7.19 7.14 14.19
C VAL A 194 6.27 7.32 15.39
N LEU A 195 5.06 7.80 15.17
CA LEU A 195 4.11 8.02 16.25
C LEU A 195 3.69 6.72 16.95
N GLY A 196 3.44 5.66 16.16
CA GLY A 196 3.13 4.34 16.72
C GLY A 196 4.26 3.82 17.61
N LYS A 197 5.51 4.00 17.18
CA LYS A 197 6.69 3.57 17.93
C LYS A 197 6.97 4.41 19.18
N CYS A 198 6.91 5.74 19.08
CA CYS A 198 7.07 6.62 20.25
C CYS A 198 6.03 6.32 21.34
N SER A 199 4.79 6.01 20.96
CA SER A 199 3.73 5.66 21.91
C SER A 199 3.96 4.31 22.59
N GLN A 200 4.54 3.33 21.89
CA GLN A 200 4.80 1.99 22.44
C GLN A 200 5.99 1.95 23.39
N GLU A 201 7.03 2.74 23.10
CA GLU A 201 8.33 2.64 23.78
C GLU A 201 8.60 3.80 24.76
N SER A 202 7.62 4.66 25.01
CA SER A 202 7.72 5.81 25.94
C SER A 202 8.96 6.67 25.70
N MET A 203 9.07 7.22 24.49
CA MET A 203 10.23 8.02 24.08
C MET A 203 10.19 9.44 24.68
N ASP A 204 11.34 9.91 25.18
CA ASP A 204 11.54 11.29 25.65
C ASP A 204 12.09 12.18 24.52
N TYR A 205 13.03 11.63 23.73
CA TYR A 205 13.71 12.32 22.64
C TYR A 205 13.70 11.47 21.36
N LEU A 206 13.46 12.13 20.23
CA LEU A 206 13.60 11.53 18.90
C LEU A 206 14.51 12.38 18.03
N ILE A 207 15.64 11.80 17.62
CA ILE A 207 16.59 12.43 16.71
C ILE A 207 16.19 12.09 15.27
N ILE A 208 15.83 13.09 14.49
CA ILE A 208 15.44 12.96 13.08
C ILE A 208 16.66 13.35 12.24
N ASP A 209 17.33 12.34 11.67
CA ASP A 209 18.51 12.59 10.86
C ASP A 209 18.14 12.71 9.38
N VAL A 210 18.36 13.90 8.81
CA VAL A 210 18.05 14.20 7.41
C VAL A 210 19.30 14.30 6.53
N SER A 211 20.42 13.76 7.01
CA SER A 211 21.71 13.77 6.29
C SER A 211 21.65 13.09 4.92
N GLY A 212 20.79 12.08 4.77
CA GLY A 212 20.58 11.33 3.52
C GLY A 212 19.57 11.93 2.55
N VAL A 213 18.99 13.10 2.85
CA VAL A 213 17.97 13.74 2.01
C VAL A 213 18.63 14.60 0.93
N LEU A 214 18.49 14.20 -0.33
CA LEU A 214 19.17 14.85 -1.45
C LEU A 214 18.50 16.17 -1.88
N GLN A 215 17.19 16.31 -1.68
CA GLN A 215 16.43 17.50 -2.04
C GLN A 215 15.32 17.76 -1.01
N ILE A 216 15.23 19.00 -0.54
CA ILE A 216 14.05 19.49 0.19
C ILE A 216 13.31 20.47 -0.73
N ASN A 217 12.02 20.20 -0.95
CA ASN A 217 11.05 21.12 -1.54
C ASN A 217 10.09 21.63 -0.44
N SER A 218 9.18 22.53 -0.79
CA SER A 218 8.19 23.09 0.14
C SER A 218 7.35 22.01 0.81
N THR A 219 6.85 21.05 0.04
CA THR A 219 6.02 19.94 0.53
C THR A 219 6.74 19.08 1.57
N VAL A 220 8.00 18.71 1.34
CA VAL A 220 8.81 17.93 2.30
C VAL A 220 9.02 18.70 3.59
N GLY A 221 9.31 20.00 3.50
CA GLY A 221 9.45 20.87 4.66
C GLY A 221 8.18 20.90 5.52
N GLU A 222 7.00 20.99 4.91
CA GLU A 222 5.71 20.96 5.60
C GLU A 222 5.51 19.65 6.38
N TYR A 223 5.80 18.50 5.79
CA TYR A 223 5.65 17.22 6.48
C TYR A 223 6.65 17.04 7.63
N LEU A 224 7.89 17.49 7.48
CA LEU A 224 8.87 17.45 8.56
C LEU A 224 8.44 18.35 9.74
N LEU A 225 7.92 19.55 9.45
CA LEU A 225 7.34 20.42 10.46
C LEU A 225 6.10 19.80 11.13
N LYS A 226 5.24 19.14 10.34
CA LYS A 226 4.10 18.39 10.86
C LYS A 226 4.54 17.31 11.84
N LEU A 227 5.56 16.52 11.50
CA LEU A 227 6.13 15.51 12.38
C LEU A 227 6.63 16.12 13.70
N VAL A 228 7.47 17.16 13.62
CA VAL A 228 8.02 17.88 14.78
C VAL A 228 6.91 18.38 15.70
N ASN A 229 5.85 18.98 15.15
CA ASN A 229 4.74 19.50 15.93
C ASN A 229 3.94 18.39 16.62
N ILE A 230 3.66 17.29 15.92
CA ILE A 230 2.93 16.16 16.52
C ILE A 230 3.77 15.53 17.65
N LEU A 231 5.08 15.36 17.47
CA LEU A 231 5.98 14.85 18.51
C LEU A 231 5.90 15.70 19.79
N LYS A 232 5.97 17.03 19.65
CA LYS A 232 5.82 17.96 20.79
C LYS A 232 4.47 17.80 21.49
N VAL A 233 3.38 17.61 20.75
CA VAL A 233 2.03 17.42 21.31
C VAL A 233 1.95 16.14 22.14
N ILE A 234 2.61 15.06 21.71
CA ILE A 234 2.62 13.79 22.44
C ILE A 234 3.72 13.73 23.52
N GLY A 235 4.40 14.84 23.80
CA GLY A 235 5.43 14.94 24.84
C GLY A 235 6.82 14.42 24.45
N VAL A 236 7.05 14.10 23.18
CA VAL A 236 8.37 13.69 22.68
C VAL A 236 9.12 14.93 22.19
N THR A 237 10.38 15.10 22.62
CA THR A 237 11.22 16.23 22.20
C THR A 237 11.95 15.90 20.90
N PRO A 238 11.63 16.55 19.77
CA PRO A 238 12.33 16.31 18.51
C PRO A 238 13.68 17.04 18.48
N VAL A 239 14.70 16.37 17.95
CA VAL A 239 16.02 16.93 17.62
C VAL A 239 16.28 16.66 16.14
N ILE A 240 16.67 17.67 15.36
CA ILE A 240 16.97 17.49 13.93
C ILE A 240 18.48 17.49 13.71
N THR A 241 19.00 16.53 12.94
CA THR A 241 20.41 16.48 12.56
C THR A 241 20.60 16.40 11.05
N GLY A 242 21.79 16.77 10.57
CA GLY A 242 22.19 16.52 9.18
C GLY A 242 21.60 17.47 8.14
N ILE A 243 21.07 18.64 8.55
CA ILE A 243 20.61 19.66 7.61
C ILE A 243 21.81 20.22 6.83
N GLN A 244 21.85 19.95 5.52
CA GLN A 244 22.88 20.45 4.63
C GLN A 244 22.67 21.94 4.30
N PRO A 245 23.73 22.72 4.01
CA PRO A 245 23.60 24.16 3.71
C PRO A 245 22.61 24.49 2.58
N PHE A 246 22.55 23.66 1.53
CA PHE A 246 21.62 23.87 0.43
C PHE A 246 20.14 23.70 0.84
N MET A 247 19.86 22.89 1.88
CA MET A 247 18.51 22.69 2.41
C MET A 247 18.07 23.90 3.23
N ALA A 248 19.00 24.47 4.01
CA ALA A 248 18.75 25.68 4.79
C ALA A 248 18.40 26.90 3.92
N LEU A 249 18.97 26.98 2.70
CA LEU A 249 18.71 28.07 1.75
C LEU A 249 17.36 27.96 1.03
N LYS A 250 16.84 26.73 0.85
CA LYS A 250 15.66 26.48 -0.01
C LYS A 250 14.32 26.75 0.66
N VAL A 251 14.26 26.90 1.99
CA VAL A 251 12.97 27.07 2.68
C VAL A 251 13.07 28.14 3.78
N PRO A 252 12.92 29.43 3.46
CA PRO A 252 12.89 30.51 4.45
C PRO A 252 11.83 30.30 5.55
N HIS A 253 10.68 29.71 5.18
CA HIS A 253 9.62 29.36 6.14
C HIS A 253 10.02 28.24 7.11
N PHE A 254 10.90 27.32 6.70
CA PHE A 254 11.32 26.18 7.51
C PHE A 254 12.21 26.63 8.67
N ALA A 255 13.15 27.55 8.42
CA ALA A 255 13.99 28.13 9.47
C ALA A 255 13.16 28.88 10.53
N ALA A 256 12.13 29.62 10.11
CA ALA A 256 11.22 30.30 11.03
C ALA A 256 10.32 29.32 11.81
N ALA A 257 9.83 28.27 11.15
CA ALA A 257 8.93 27.29 11.75
C ALA A 257 9.65 26.31 12.70
N LEU A 258 10.97 26.13 12.56
CA LEU A 258 11.79 25.35 13.49
C LEU A 258 12.25 26.14 14.72
N LYS A 259 11.75 27.35 14.94
CA LYS A 259 12.06 28.12 16.14
C LYS A 259 11.68 27.33 17.40
N GLY A 260 12.65 27.11 18.28
CA GLY A 260 12.47 26.30 19.49
C GLY A 260 12.48 24.78 19.23
N VAL A 261 13.05 24.32 18.11
CA VAL A 261 13.44 22.93 17.88
C VAL A 261 14.96 22.86 18.01
N MET A 262 15.47 21.82 18.67
CA MET A 262 16.92 21.59 18.75
C MET A 262 17.40 21.11 17.38
N ILE A 263 18.40 21.80 16.81
CA ILE A 263 19.00 21.46 15.52
C ILE A 263 20.50 21.38 15.73
N GLU A 264 21.08 20.24 15.35
CA GLU A 264 22.51 20.02 15.48
C GLU A 264 23.12 19.53 14.17
N ALA A 265 24.43 19.72 14.01
CA ALA A 265 25.11 19.36 12.76
C ALA A 265 25.05 17.84 12.47
N ASN A 266 25.15 17.02 13.51
CA ASN A 266 25.19 15.56 13.42
C ASN A 266 24.72 14.91 14.74
N LEU A 267 24.57 13.58 14.71
CA LEU A 267 24.15 12.78 15.86
C LEU A 267 25.07 12.94 17.08
N GLU A 268 26.39 13.01 16.88
CA GLU A 268 27.34 13.14 17.99
C GLU A 268 27.10 14.41 18.80
N THR A 269 26.94 15.55 18.12
CA THR A 269 26.66 16.83 18.79
C THR A 269 25.30 16.81 19.47
N ALA A 270 24.27 16.23 18.83
CA ALA A 270 22.95 16.07 19.44
C ALA A 270 23.01 15.26 20.75
N LEU A 271 23.69 14.12 20.75
CA LEU A 271 23.84 13.30 21.95
C LEU A 271 24.57 14.04 23.07
N LYS A 272 25.63 14.80 22.74
CA LYS A 272 26.33 15.65 23.72
C LYS A 272 25.41 16.70 24.34
N GLN A 273 24.58 17.38 23.54
CA GLN A 273 23.62 18.38 24.05
C GLN A 273 22.53 17.76 24.92
N LEU A 274 22.16 16.52 24.65
CA LEU A 274 21.24 15.74 25.48
C LEU A 274 21.89 15.19 26.77
N GLY A 275 23.18 15.48 27.00
CA GLY A 275 23.90 15.07 28.20
C GLY A 275 24.55 13.68 28.13
N PHE A 276 24.64 13.07 26.94
CA PHE A 276 25.33 11.81 26.77
C PHE A 276 26.84 12.00 26.61
N VAL A 277 27.60 11.20 27.36
CA VAL A 277 29.07 11.16 27.27
C VAL A 277 29.48 9.70 27.09
N LEU A 278 30.37 9.45 26.11
CA LEU A 278 30.96 8.14 25.94
C LEU A 278 31.97 7.89 27.07
N ILE A 279 31.66 6.92 27.93
CA ILE A 279 32.58 6.45 28.96
C ILE A 279 33.15 5.11 28.49
N LYS A 280 34.48 5.05 28.33
CA LYS A 280 35.16 3.80 28.02
C LYS A 280 35.52 3.09 29.31
N GLU A 281 34.85 1.97 29.60
CA GLU A 281 35.26 1.12 30.71
C GLU A 281 36.62 0.48 30.40
N CYS A 282 37.66 0.87 31.13
CA CYS A 282 38.92 0.13 31.13
C CYS A 282 38.72 -1.14 31.96
N LYS A 283 38.70 -2.31 31.31
CA LYS A 283 38.89 -3.58 32.02
C LYS A 283 40.32 -3.61 32.56
N GLU A 284 40.49 -3.46 33.86
CA GLU A 284 41.76 -3.77 34.52
C GLU A 284 42.13 -5.22 34.20
N LYS A 285 43.35 -5.41 33.68
CA LYS A 285 43.94 -6.75 33.60
C LYS A 285 44.04 -7.26 35.03
N SER A 286 43.35 -8.36 35.31
CA SER A 286 43.59 -9.13 36.53
C SER A 286 45.03 -9.63 36.50
N ASP A 287 45.94 -8.93 37.18
CA ASP A 287 47.25 -9.46 37.51
C ASP A 287 47.02 -10.61 38.50
N SER A 288 47.01 -11.83 37.95
CA SER A 288 47.11 -13.06 38.70
C SER A 288 48.53 -13.17 39.27
N HIS A 289 48.67 -12.92 40.57
CA HIS A 289 49.74 -13.49 41.39
C HIS A 289 49.35 -14.89 41.85
#